data_AF-A0A954M9R0-F1
#
_entry.id   AF-A0A954M9R0-F1
#
_cell.length_a   1.000
_cell.length_b   1.000
_cell.length_c   1.000
_cell.angle_alpha   90.00
_cell.angle_beta   90.00
_cell.angle_gamma   90.00
#
_symmetry.space_group_name_H-M   'P 1'
#
loop_
_entity.id
_entity.type
_entity.pdbx_description
1 polymer ?
#
loop_
_entity_poly.entity_id
_entity_poly.type
_entity_poly.pdbx_seq_one_letter_code
_entity_poly.pdbx_strand_id
1 'polypeptide(L)'
;MAIDFVVANLVLIAACLCRLLAVRQLASSDPIGSVVERINSNYLINAIWFGVTAIGLLAVTGFYRPMPSGRIQERLVAAAKSCFAGLFLQVLFGWLVLGRALAAIELAVPAWSMLFVALSLTRVSRRSVSSWLQLIPREQARGVSHIESVLVVGGAGYVGSELVRQLLDAGYFVRVLDLQLFGLEPLQDLLGNRRLQVQKGDFRNIEHVTRALRDMDAVVHLAAIVGDPACAIDEVTTIAVNYQAARMMAQMARANGISRFVFASTCSVYGASDGVSAITETGKLNPVSLYATTKIDAEQALRETADELFQPTMLRFGTAYGLSHRPRFDLVANLFSAQAVTDGKISVFNGHYARPFIHVRDMARACRMSLEAPLHLVGCQVFNVGDESQNYTISELGQMIAAHVPGTQIIESRDNSDPRSYRVSFDKIRRTLGFQASIDVSEGVREMIVAVRSGRLGDWRDPIYSNSLQMKEYGLQVLKFPTPAVRTEAEDMPATAQFLKRAA
;
A
#
# COMPACT_ATOMS: atom_id res chain seq x y z
N MET A 1 -23.23 -22.02 2.99
CA MET A 1 -24.32 -22.70 3.73
C MET A 1 -25.69 -22.10 3.41
N ALA A 2 -26.00 -20.85 3.77
CA ALA A 2 -27.32 -20.26 3.46
C ALA A 2 -27.62 -20.18 1.95
N ILE A 3 -26.65 -19.74 1.14
CA ILE A 3 -26.76 -19.72 -0.33
C ILE A 3 -26.93 -21.14 -0.90
N ASP A 4 -26.18 -22.11 -0.36
CA ASP A 4 -26.25 -23.51 -0.82
C ASP A 4 -27.58 -24.18 -0.47
N PHE A 5 -28.20 -23.82 0.66
CA PHE A 5 -29.56 -24.23 1.01
C PHE A 5 -30.59 -23.69 0.00
N VAL A 6 -30.46 -22.42 -0.39
CA VAL A 6 -31.34 -21.81 -1.40
C VAL A 6 -31.15 -22.51 -2.75
N VAL A 7 -29.90 -22.72 -3.18
CA VAL A 7 -29.59 -23.40 -4.45
C VAL A 7 -30.13 -24.83 -4.46
N ALA A 8 -29.95 -25.60 -3.38
CA ALA A 8 -30.47 -26.96 -3.28
C ALA A 8 -32.00 -26.99 -3.39
N ASN A 9 -32.71 -26.10 -2.70
CA ASN A 9 -34.16 -26.05 -2.77
C ASN A 9 -34.69 -25.56 -4.12
N LEU A 10 -34.02 -24.59 -4.76
CA LEU A 10 -34.35 -24.17 -6.13
C LEU A 10 -34.19 -25.32 -7.13
N VAL A 11 -33.12 -26.10 -6.99
CA VAL A 11 -32.89 -27.31 -7.79
C VAL A 11 -34.01 -28.34 -7.58
N LEU A 12 -34.46 -28.54 -6.33
CA LEU A 12 -35.56 -29.46 -6.03
C LEU A 12 -36.88 -29.00 -6.66
N ILE A 13 -37.17 -27.68 -6.64
CA ILE A 13 -38.35 -27.11 -7.30
C ILE A 13 -38.27 -27.32 -8.81
N ALA A 14 -37.11 -27.06 -9.42
CA ALA A 14 -36.89 -27.28 -10.85
C ALA A 14 -37.03 -28.77 -11.25
N ALA A 15 -36.53 -29.67 -10.41
CA ALA A 15 -36.70 -31.11 -10.58
C ALA A 15 -38.17 -31.54 -10.50
N CYS A 16 -38.94 -30.98 -9.55
CA CYS A 16 -40.37 -31.23 -9.42
C CYS A 16 -41.16 -30.76 -10.65
N LEU A 17 -40.84 -29.57 -11.17
CA LEU A 17 -41.41 -29.03 -12.41
C LEU A 17 -41.10 -29.92 -13.62
N CYS A 18 -39.85 -30.35 -13.77
CA CYS A 18 -39.45 -31.25 -14.86
C CYS A 18 -40.16 -32.61 -14.77
N ARG A 19 -40.37 -33.14 -13.57
CA ARG A 19 -41.15 -34.36 -13.35
C ARG A 19 -42.60 -34.20 -13.79
N LEU A 20 -43.27 -33.11 -13.39
CA LEU A 20 -44.66 -32.87 -13.78
C LEU A 20 -44.83 -32.76 -15.30
N LEU A 21 -43.83 -32.18 -15.98
CA LEU A 21 -43.79 -32.11 -17.45
C LEU A 21 -43.56 -33.51 -18.06
N ALA A 22 -42.61 -34.29 -17.52
CA ALA A 22 -42.25 -35.61 -18.05
C ALA A 22 -43.37 -36.65 -17.91
N VAL A 23 -44.12 -36.63 -16.80
CA VAL A 23 -45.25 -37.55 -16.55
C VAL A 23 -46.54 -37.08 -17.26
N ARG A 24 -46.47 -36.00 -18.06
CA ARG A 24 -47.63 -35.35 -18.73
C ARG A 24 -48.78 -35.02 -17.76
N GLN A 25 -48.46 -34.74 -16.50
CA GLN A 25 -49.42 -34.28 -15.47
C GLN A 25 -49.66 -32.76 -15.54
N LEU A 26 -49.14 -32.14 -16.59
CA LEU A 26 -49.37 -30.75 -16.98
C LEU A 26 -50.14 -30.78 -18.30
N ALA A 27 -51.47 -30.69 -18.23
CA ALA A 27 -52.29 -30.39 -19.39
C ALA A 27 -52.27 -28.86 -19.62
N SER A 28 -52.32 -28.39 -20.87
CA SER A 28 -52.41 -26.95 -21.18
C SER A 28 -53.69 -26.29 -20.63
N SER A 29 -54.67 -27.10 -20.22
CA SER A 29 -55.93 -26.71 -19.62
C SER A 29 -55.95 -26.76 -18.08
N ASP A 30 -54.87 -27.19 -17.41
CA ASP A 30 -54.84 -27.27 -15.94
C ASP A 30 -54.83 -25.86 -15.31
N PRO A 31 -55.72 -25.56 -14.34
CA PRO A 31 -55.64 -24.32 -13.60
C PRO A 31 -54.31 -24.21 -12.85
N ILE A 32 -53.68 -23.03 -12.91
CA ILE A 32 -52.38 -22.74 -12.25
C ILE A 32 -52.38 -23.20 -10.78
N GLY A 33 -53.50 -23.03 -10.08
CA GLY A 33 -53.65 -23.47 -8.67
C GLY A 33 -53.41 -24.97 -8.47
N SER A 34 -53.90 -25.83 -9.37
CA SER A 34 -53.74 -27.28 -9.26
C SER A 34 -52.29 -27.74 -9.53
N VAL A 35 -51.59 -27.04 -10.43
CA VAL A 35 -50.16 -27.24 -10.69
C VAL A 35 -49.34 -26.84 -9.48
N VAL A 36 -49.64 -25.67 -8.90
CA VAL A 36 -48.98 -25.17 -7.68
C VAL A 36 -49.21 -26.10 -6.49
N GLU A 37 -50.40 -26.66 -6.34
CA GLU A 37 -50.71 -27.62 -5.27
C GLU A 37 -49.96 -28.95 -5.44
N ARG A 38 -49.86 -29.46 -6.68
CA ARG A 38 -49.05 -30.66 -7.00
C ARG A 38 -47.56 -30.44 -6.80
N ILE A 39 -47.05 -29.24 -7.08
CA ILE A 39 -45.65 -28.87 -6.79
C ILE A 39 -45.45 -28.78 -5.28
N ASN A 40 -46.30 -28.04 -4.58
CA ASN A 40 -46.19 -27.82 -3.13
C ASN A 40 -46.25 -29.13 -2.35
N SER A 41 -47.18 -30.03 -2.66
CA SER A 41 -47.28 -31.33 -1.96
C SER A 41 -46.02 -32.19 -2.14
N ASN A 42 -45.51 -32.32 -3.37
CA ASN A 42 -44.30 -33.10 -3.64
C ASN A 42 -43.02 -32.43 -3.11
N TYR A 43 -42.95 -31.11 -3.17
CA TYR A 43 -41.83 -30.32 -2.66
C TYR A 43 -41.81 -30.31 -1.14
N LEU A 44 -42.90 -29.94 -0.45
CA LEU A 44 -42.93 -29.81 1.01
C LEU A 44 -42.56 -31.11 1.73
N ILE A 45 -42.98 -32.27 1.20
CA ILE A 45 -42.65 -33.58 1.75
C ILE A 45 -41.14 -33.87 1.66
N ASN A 46 -40.46 -33.36 0.62
CA ASN A 46 -39.06 -33.69 0.34
C ASN A 46 -38.07 -32.57 0.65
N ALA A 47 -38.50 -31.32 0.76
CA ALA A 47 -37.64 -30.14 0.83
C ALA A 47 -36.75 -30.13 2.07
N ILE A 48 -37.33 -30.43 3.24
CA ILE A 48 -36.58 -30.48 4.50
C ILE A 48 -35.55 -31.60 4.45
N TRP A 49 -35.97 -32.81 4.07
CA TRP A 49 -35.08 -33.97 4.02
C TRP A 49 -33.98 -33.80 2.98
N PHE A 50 -34.30 -33.35 1.77
CA PHE A 50 -33.35 -33.09 0.70
C PHE A 50 -32.37 -31.98 1.06
N GLY A 51 -32.85 -30.86 1.62
CA GLY A 51 -31.99 -29.74 2.02
C GLY A 51 -31.00 -30.11 3.12
N VAL A 52 -31.48 -30.82 4.16
CA VAL A 52 -30.63 -31.27 5.28
C VAL A 52 -29.61 -32.31 4.81
N THR A 53 -30.02 -33.30 4.03
CA THR A 53 -29.12 -34.35 3.52
C THR A 53 -28.10 -33.80 2.54
N ALA A 54 -28.49 -32.91 1.62
CA ALA A 54 -27.57 -32.26 0.68
C ALA A 54 -26.47 -31.49 1.42
N ILE A 55 -26.83 -30.66 2.40
CA ILE A 55 -25.85 -29.86 3.16
C ILE A 55 -24.97 -30.76 4.02
N GLY A 56 -25.57 -31.73 4.72
CA GLY A 56 -24.83 -32.67 5.57
C GLY A 56 -23.79 -33.45 4.78
N LEU A 57 -24.16 -34.00 3.62
CA LEU A 57 -23.24 -34.77 2.78
C LEU A 57 -22.16 -33.90 2.15
N LEU A 58 -22.46 -32.68 1.72
CA LEU A 58 -21.46 -31.73 1.24
C LEU A 58 -20.47 -31.36 2.35
N ALA A 59 -20.93 -31.21 3.59
CA ALA A 59 -20.04 -30.98 4.73
C ALA A 59 -19.14 -32.18 5.03
N VAL A 60 -19.71 -33.38 5.12
CA VAL A 60 -18.98 -34.61 5.48
C VAL A 60 -17.94 -35.01 4.42
N THR A 61 -18.28 -34.86 3.14
CA THR A 61 -17.35 -35.15 2.03
C THR A 61 -16.26 -34.09 1.87
N GLY A 62 -16.28 -33.03 2.70
CA GLY A 62 -15.27 -31.98 2.70
C GLY A 62 -15.44 -30.94 1.59
N PHE A 63 -16.62 -30.85 0.97
CA PHE A 63 -16.89 -29.86 -0.09
C PHE A 63 -16.69 -28.41 0.38
N TYR A 64 -16.98 -28.15 1.66
CA TYR A 64 -16.81 -26.83 2.28
C TYR A 64 -15.40 -26.58 2.84
N ARG A 65 -14.48 -27.55 2.77
CA ARG A 65 -13.11 -27.32 3.25
C ARG A 65 -12.39 -26.28 2.36
N PRO A 66 -11.56 -25.39 2.93
CA PRO A 66 -10.72 -24.50 2.15
C PRO A 66 -9.83 -25.35 1.23
N MET A 67 -9.85 -25.09 -0.09
CA MET A 67 -9.00 -25.80 -1.04
C MET A 67 -8.47 -24.85 -2.11
N PRO A 68 -7.19 -24.98 -2.54
CA PRO A 68 -6.60 -24.20 -3.61
C PRO A 68 -7.38 -24.36 -4.94
N SER A 69 -7.40 -23.30 -5.76
CA SER A 69 -8.08 -23.28 -7.07
C SER A 69 -7.59 -24.37 -8.04
N GLY A 70 -6.33 -24.79 -7.92
CA GLY A 70 -5.74 -25.86 -8.73
C GLY A 70 -6.28 -27.27 -8.46
N ARG A 71 -6.94 -27.50 -7.31
CA ARG A 71 -7.48 -28.82 -6.91
C ARG A 71 -8.99 -28.94 -7.14
N ILE A 72 -9.48 -28.36 -8.23
CA ILE A 72 -10.91 -28.38 -8.56
C ILE A 72 -11.46 -29.81 -8.75
N GLN A 73 -10.63 -30.74 -9.21
CA GLN A 73 -11.00 -32.15 -9.39
C GLN A 73 -11.43 -32.78 -8.05
N GLU A 74 -10.75 -32.46 -6.94
CA GLU A 74 -11.09 -32.97 -5.61
C GLU A 74 -12.48 -32.46 -5.17
N ARG A 75 -12.85 -31.24 -5.53
CA ARG A 75 -14.20 -30.69 -5.26
C ARG A 75 -15.29 -31.33 -6.12
N LEU A 76 -14.99 -31.62 -7.39
CA LEU A 76 -15.91 -32.33 -8.27
C LEU A 76 -16.15 -33.76 -7.80
N VAL A 77 -15.10 -34.42 -7.31
CA VAL A 77 -15.20 -35.74 -6.67
C VAL A 77 -16.01 -35.68 -5.38
N ALA A 78 -15.80 -34.66 -4.53
CA ALA A 78 -16.60 -34.47 -3.33
C ALA A 78 -18.09 -34.26 -3.67
N ALA A 79 -18.39 -33.39 -4.65
CA ALA A 79 -19.75 -33.17 -5.12
C ALA A 79 -20.39 -34.45 -5.69
N ALA A 80 -19.67 -35.22 -6.51
CA ALA A 80 -20.14 -36.49 -7.04
C ALA A 80 -20.45 -37.49 -5.92
N LYS A 81 -19.56 -37.62 -4.94
CA LYS A 81 -19.76 -38.49 -3.76
C LYS A 81 -20.99 -38.06 -2.95
N SER A 82 -21.16 -36.75 -2.70
CA SER A 82 -22.32 -36.22 -1.98
C SER A 82 -23.62 -36.50 -2.74
N CYS A 83 -23.66 -36.23 -4.04
CA CYS A 83 -24.87 -36.39 -4.83
C CYS A 83 -25.25 -37.86 -5.00
N PHE A 84 -24.28 -38.76 -5.16
CA PHE A 84 -24.53 -40.19 -5.24
C PHE A 84 -25.03 -40.77 -3.92
N ALA A 85 -24.38 -40.44 -2.80
CA ALA A 85 -24.82 -40.85 -1.48
C ALA A 85 -26.21 -40.28 -1.13
N GLY A 86 -26.46 -39.04 -1.53
CA GLY A 86 -27.74 -38.36 -1.34
C GLY A 86 -28.88 -38.99 -2.13
N LEU A 87 -28.63 -39.32 -3.40
CA LEU A 87 -29.57 -40.07 -4.23
C LEU A 87 -29.98 -41.39 -3.57
N PHE A 88 -28.99 -42.15 -3.10
CA PHE A 88 -29.23 -43.43 -2.42
C PHE A 88 -30.07 -43.25 -1.15
N LEU A 89 -29.70 -42.29 -0.29
CA LEU A 89 -30.43 -42.01 0.96
C LEU A 89 -31.87 -41.51 0.71
N GLN A 90 -32.09 -40.73 -0.34
CA GLN A 90 -33.42 -40.23 -0.70
C GLN A 90 -34.34 -41.36 -1.17
N VAL A 91 -33.82 -42.27 -2.00
CA VAL A 91 -34.58 -43.44 -2.47
C VAL A 91 -34.88 -44.40 -1.32
N LEU A 92 -33.90 -44.63 -0.44
CA LEU A 92 -34.06 -45.44 0.77
C LEU A 92 -35.13 -44.86 1.70
N PHE A 93 -35.09 -43.55 1.94
CA PHE A 93 -36.11 -42.85 2.74
C PHE A 93 -37.50 -42.96 2.12
N GLY A 94 -37.62 -42.74 0.81
CA GLY A 94 -38.90 -42.85 0.12
C GLY A 94 -39.47 -44.28 0.10
N TRP A 95 -38.61 -45.31 0.12
CA TRP A 95 -39.03 -46.69 0.25
C TRP A 95 -39.47 -47.04 1.68
N LEU A 96 -38.63 -46.75 2.68
CA LEU A 96 -38.87 -47.14 4.08
C LEU A 96 -39.94 -46.31 4.78
N VAL A 97 -39.98 -45.00 4.52
CA VAL A 97 -40.80 -44.04 5.29
C VAL A 97 -42.10 -43.71 4.56
N LEU A 98 -42.04 -43.56 3.23
CA LEU A 98 -43.20 -43.15 2.43
C LEU A 98 -43.89 -44.31 1.72
N GLY A 99 -43.29 -45.52 1.70
CA GLY A 99 -43.82 -46.69 0.99
C GLY A 99 -43.94 -46.49 -0.53
N ARG A 100 -43.21 -45.52 -1.10
CA ARG A 100 -43.38 -45.04 -2.48
C ARG A 100 -42.04 -44.98 -3.22
N ALA A 101 -41.40 -46.13 -3.41
CA ALA A 101 -40.07 -46.23 -4.04
C ALA A 101 -40.01 -45.60 -5.44
N LEU A 102 -40.99 -45.86 -6.30
CA LEU A 102 -41.04 -45.31 -7.67
C LEU A 102 -41.12 -43.78 -7.67
N ALA A 103 -42.02 -43.19 -6.88
CA ALA A 103 -42.16 -41.73 -6.77
C ALA A 103 -40.90 -41.07 -6.17
N ALA A 104 -40.21 -41.77 -5.25
CA ALA A 104 -38.97 -41.31 -4.68
C ALA A 104 -37.83 -41.30 -5.71
N ILE A 105 -37.71 -42.33 -6.54
CA ILE A 105 -36.73 -42.40 -7.63
C ILE A 105 -36.99 -41.29 -8.66
N GLU A 106 -38.24 -41.10 -9.06
CA GLU A 106 -38.63 -40.07 -10.05
C GLU A 106 -38.31 -38.65 -9.60
N LEU A 107 -38.30 -38.37 -8.29
CA LEU A 107 -37.95 -37.05 -7.75
C LEU A 107 -36.45 -36.95 -7.42
N ALA A 108 -35.87 -38.01 -6.85
CA ALA A 108 -34.49 -38.00 -6.38
C ALA A 108 -33.49 -37.95 -7.55
N VAL A 109 -33.72 -38.70 -8.64
CA VAL A 109 -32.80 -38.74 -9.79
C VAL A 109 -32.66 -37.34 -10.41
N PRO A 110 -33.73 -36.61 -10.78
CA PRO A 110 -33.58 -35.26 -11.32
C PRO A 110 -33.00 -34.27 -10.31
N ALA A 111 -33.43 -34.31 -9.04
CA ALA A 111 -32.98 -33.36 -8.02
C ALA A 111 -31.47 -33.48 -7.74
N TRP A 112 -30.97 -34.69 -7.51
CA TRP A 112 -29.55 -34.91 -7.23
C TRP A 112 -28.67 -34.74 -8.47
N SER A 113 -29.17 -35.07 -9.66
CA SER A 113 -28.46 -34.84 -10.92
C SER A 113 -28.32 -33.35 -11.24
N MET A 114 -29.40 -32.58 -11.08
CA MET A 114 -29.38 -31.13 -11.27
C MET A 114 -28.50 -30.44 -10.22
N LEU A 115 -28.49 -30.92 -8.98
CA LEU A 115 -27.60 -30.40 -7.95
C LEU A 115 -26.13 -30.62 -8.31
N PHE A 116 -25.80 -31.83 -8.77
CA PHE A 116 -24.45 -32.13 -9.27
C PHE A 116 -24.04 -31.22 -10.43
N VAL A 117 -24.93 -31.01 -11.40
CA VAL A 117 -24.70 -30.13 -12.55
C VAL A 117 -24.50 -28.67 -12.09
N ALA A 118 -25.36 -28.15 -11.23
CA ALA A 118 -25.24 -26.78 -10.71
C ALA A 118 -23.93 -26.56 -9.93
N LEU A 119 -23.57 -27.50 -9.06
CA LEU A 119 -22.31 -27.47 -8.32
C LEU A 119 -21.09 -27.62 -9.24
N SER A 120 -21.19 -28.38 -10.33
CA SER A 120 -20.11 -28.54 -11.30
C SER A 120 -19.94 -27.30 -12.18
N LEU A 121 -21.04 -26.74 -12.70
CA LEU A 121 -21.03 -25.56 -13.57
C LEU A 121 -20.49 -24.32 -12.87
N THR A 122 -20.87 -24.07 -11.62
CA THR A 122 -20.33 -22.93 -10.85
C THR A 122 -18.81 -23.00 -10.69
N ARG A 123 -18.23 -24.21 -10.65
CA ARG A 123 -16.78 -24.42 -10.48
C ARG A 123 -16.04 -24.37 -11.80
N VAL A 124 -16.60 -25.00 -12.85
CA VAL A 124 -16.07 -24.89 -14.21
C VAL A 124 -16.11 -23.43 -14.66
N SER A 125 -17.21 -22.71 -14.42
CA SER A 125 -17.32 -21.27 -14.68
C SER A 125 -16.24 -20.47 -13.95
N ARG A 126 -16.03 -20.71 -12.65
CA ARG A 126 -14.96 -20.04 -11.90
C ARG A 126 -13.56 -20.34 -12.46
N ARG A 127 -13.31 -21.57 -12.93
CA ARG A 127 -12.05 -21.95 -13.60
C ARG A 127 -11.91 -21.24 -14.94
N SER A 128 -12.93 -21.27 -15.79
CA SER A 128 -12.96 -20.61 -17.08
C SER A 128 -12.77 -19.10 -16.95
N VAL A 129 -13.42 -18.46 -15.96
CA VAL A 129 -13.23 -17.06 -15.60
C VAL A 129 -11.80 -16.80 -15.13
N SER A 130 -11.23 -17.66 -14.27
CA SER A 130 -9.84 -17.51 -13.82
C SER A 130 -8.81 -17.67 -14.95
N SER A 131 -9.05 -18.55 -15.92
CA SER A 131 -8.19 -18.72 -17.09
C SER A 131 -8.38 -17.60 -18.11
N TRP A 132 -9.61 -17.09 -18.26
CA TRP A 132 -9.93 -15.98 -19.14
C TRP A 132 -9.39 -14.64 -18.61
N LEU A 133 -9.39 -14.46 -17.28
CA LEU A 133 -8.79 -13.31 -16.60
C LEU A 133 -7.27 -13.41 -16.42
N GLN A 134 -6.61 -14.45 -16.96
CA GLN A 134 -5.17 -14.68 -16.81
C GLN A 134 -4.66 -14.45 -15.38
N LEU A 135 -5.29 -15.07 -14.38
CA LEU A 135 -4.76 -15.04 -13.01
C LEU A 135 -3.46 -15.85 -12.96
N ILE A 136 -2.34 -15.22 -13.30
CA ILE A 136 -1.00 -15.81 -13.22
C ILE A 136 -0.69 -16.03 -11.73
N PRO A 137 -0.48 -17.29 -11.28
CA PRO A 137 -0.05 -17.57 -9.92
C PRO A 137 1.24 -16.80 -9.61
N ARG A 138 1.29 -16.12 -8.46
CA ARG A 138 2.43 -15.28 -8.04
C ARG A 138 3.78 -16.03 -8.04
N GLU A 139 3.75 -17.34 -7.86
CA GLU A 139 4.94 -18.22 -7.95
C GLU A 139 5.53 -18.30 -9.37
N GLN A 140 4.72 -18.13 -10.43
CA GLN A 140 5.20 -18.04 -11.82
C GLN A 140 5.77 -16.66 -12.16
N ALA A 141 5.48 -15.62 -11.37
CA ALA A 141 6.15 -14.33 -11.45
C ALA A 141 7.56 -14.33 -10.82
N ARG A 142 8.03 -15.48 -10.30
CA ARG A 142 9.46 -15.72 -9.98
C ARG A 142 10.26 -15.66 -11.28
N GLY A 143 10.63 -14.46 -11.72
CA GLY A 143 11.35 -14.36 -12.99
C GLY A 143 11.64 -12.97 -13.53
N VAL A 144 11.14 -11.89 -12.94
CA VAL A 144 11.59 -10.55 -13.34
C VAL A 144 12.97 -10.31 -12.72
N SER A 145 13.99 -10.95 -13.29
CA SER A 145 15.40 -10.68 -12.98
C SER A 145 15.80 -9.26 -13.37
N HIS A 146 15.02 -8.62 -14.24
CA HIS A 146 15.27 -7.31 -14.79
C HIS A 146 14.05 -6.40 -14.60
N ILE A 147 14.16 -5.41 -13.71
CA ILE A 147 13.13 -4.36 -13.56
C ILE A 147 13.17 -3.50 -14.83
N GLU A 148 12.04 -3.32 -15.50
CA GLU A 148 11.94 -2.41 -16.65
C GLU A 148 11.01 -1.23 -16.36
N SER A 149 10.03 -1.45 -15.48
CA SER A 149 8.97 -0.51 -15.18
C SER A 149 8.85 -0.22 -13.68
N VAL A 150 8.80 1.07 -13.32
CA VAL A 150 8.79 1.53 -11.93
C VAL A 150 7.61 2.46 -11.69
N LEU A 151 6.79 2.15 -10.70
CA LEU A 151 5.79 3.08 -10.16
C LEU A 151 6.42 3.96 -9.08
N VAL A 152 6.46 5.27 -9.31
CA VAL A 152 6.86 6.27 -8.32
C VAL A 152 5.61 6.94 -7.75
N VAL A 153 5.31 6.63 -6.49
CA VAL A 153 4.21 7.27 -5.74
C VAL A 153 4.76 8.54 -5.09
N GLY A 154 4.24 9.71 -5.46
CA GLY A 154 4.79 11.01 -5.05
C GLY A 154 5.86 11.56 -6.01
N GLY A 155 5.79 11.20 -7.29
CA GLY A 155 6.80 11.52 -8.31
C GLY A 155 6.89 13.00 -8.69
N ALA A 156 5.89 13.83 -8.41
CA ALA A 156 5.97 15.28 -8.61
C ALA A 156 6.52 16.03 -7.38
N GLY A 157 6.84 15.31 -6.30
CA GLY A 157 7.36 15.89 -5.06
C GLY A 157 8.85 16.24 -5.07
N TYR A 158 9.34 16.66 -3.90
CA TYR A 158 10.73 17.10 -3.69
C TYR A 158 11.77 16.05 -4.10
N VAL A 159 11.66 14.82 -3.59
CA VAL A 159 12.54 13.69 -3.95
C VAL A 159 12.09 13.02 -5.26
N GLY A 160 10.78 12.95 -5.47
CA GLY A 160 10.19 12.25 -6.60
C GLY A 160 10.61 12.81 -7.95
N SER A 161 10.65 14.14 -8.08
CA SER A 161 11.02 14.80 -9.33
C SER A 161 12.47 14.50 -9.74
N GLU A 162 13.39 14.41 -8.77
CA GLU A 162 14.78 13.96 -9.03
C GLU A 162 14.84 12.47 -9.37
N LEU A 163 14.07 11.63 -8.67
CA LEU A 163 14.07 10.19 -8.91
C LEU A 163 13.52 9.85 -10.30
N VAL A 164 12.42 10.47 -10.73
CA VAL A 164 11.81 10.23 -12.04
C VAL A 164 12.83 10.49 -13.15
N ARG A 165 13.61 11.58 -13.06
CA ARG A 165 14.70 11.88 -14.00
C ARG A 165 15.76 10.79 -14.01
N GLN A 166 16.29 10.46 -12.83
CA GLN A 166 17.33 9.44 -12.69
C GLN A 166 16.89 8.07 -13.22
N LEU A 167 15.61 7.72 -13.09
CA LEU A 167 15.06 6.47 -13.63
C LEU A 167 14.88 6.54 -15.16
N LEU A 168 14.36 7.64 -15.69
CA LEU A 168 14.22 7.82 -17.15
C LEU A 168 15.58 7.83 -17.87
N ASP A 169 16.58 8.46 -17.26
CA ASP A 169 17.98 8.49 -17.73
C ASP A 169 18.61 7.10 -17.70
N ALA A 170 18.29 6.29 -16.68
CA ALA A 170 18.70 4.88 -16.59
C ALA A 170 17.90 3.96 -17.53
N GLY A 171 16.94 4.47 -18.29
CA GLY A 171 16.22 3.73 -19.32
C GLY A 171 14.92 3.08 -18.87
N TYR A 172 14.51 3.24 -17.61
CA TYR A 172 13.26 2.68 -17.09
C TYR A 172 12.03 3.32 -17.73
N PHE A 173 10.96 2.54 -17.85
CA PHE A 173 9.61 3.07 -17.95
C PHE A 173 9.17 3.52 -16.54
N VAL A 174 8.72 4.76 -16.42
CA VAL A 174 8.32 5.36 -15.15
C VAL A 174 6.85 5.73 -15.20
N ARG A 175 6.07 5.18 -14.28
CA ARG A 175 4.73 5.67 -13.98
C ARG A 175 4.76 6.49 -12.70
N VAL A 176 4.16 7.67 -12.72
CA VAL A 176 3.98 8.51 -11.54
C VAL A 176 2.54 8.43 -11.08
N LEU A 177 2.32 8.13 -9.79
CA LEU A 177 1.04 8.36 -9.10
C LEU A 177 1.23 9.51 -8.13
N ASP A 178 0.56 10.64 -8.39
CA ASP A 178 0.69 11.84 -7.55
C ASP A 178 -0.64 12.59 -7.46
N LEU A 179 -0.93 13.14 -6.28
CA LEU A 179 -2.10 13.98 -6.06
C LEU A 179 -1.95 15.36 -6.74
N GLN A 180 -0.70 15.76 -7.02
CA GLN A 180 -0.29 17.06 -7.54
C GLN A 180 -0.65 18.20 -6.57
N LEU A 181 -0.49 17.94 -5.27
CA LEU A 181 -0.76 18.93 -4.21
C LEU A 181 0.14 20.18 -4.35
N PHE A 182 1.33 19.99 -4.89
CA PHE A 182 2.32 21.04 -5.18
C PHE A 182 2.46 21.31 -6.68
N GLY A 183 1.46 20.92 -7.48
CA GLY A 183 1.48 21.06 -8.93
C GLY A 183 2.21 19.94 -9.68
N LEU A 184 2.33 20.12 -11.00
CA LEU A 184 2.98 19.20 -11.94
C LEU A 184 4.21 19.81 -12.63
N GLU A 185 4.43 21.10 -12.43
CA GLU A 185 5.57 21.89 -12.89
C GLU A 185 6.92 21.17 -12.67
N PRO A 186 7.16 20.45 -11.55
CA PRO A 186 8.42 19.74 -11.33
C PRO A 186 8.75 18.66 -12.36
N LEU A 187 7.76 18.20 -13.14
CA LEU A 187 7.90 17.19 -14.20
C LEU A 187 7.58 17.75 -15.60
N GLN A 188 7.34 19.06 -15.73
CA GLN A 188 6.80 19.68 -16.95
C GLN A 188 7.65 19.41 -18.20
N ASP A 189 8.96 19.49 -18.06
CA ASP A 189 9.95 19.24 -19.12
C ASP A 189 10.07 17.75 -19.49
N LEU A 190 9.51 16.84 -18.69
CA LEU A 190 9.52 15.40 -18.96
C LEU A 190 8.24 14.88 -19.61
N LEU A 191 7.17 15.67 -19.68
CA LEU A 191 5.85 15.19 -20.13
C LEU A 191 5.85 14.66 -21.58
N GLY A 192 6.84 15.05 -22.40
CA GLY A 192 7.02 14.53 -23.76
C GLY A 192 7.79 13.19 -23.84
N ASN A 193 8.30 12.67 -22.73
CA ASN A 193 9.09 11.45 -22.72
C ASN A 193 8.19 10.21 -22.89
N ARG A 194 8.47 9.39 -23.93
CA ARG A 194 7.70 8.17 -24.24
C ARG A 194 7.75 7.10 -23.14
N ARG A 195 8.76 7.16 -22.26
CA ARG A 195 8.92 6.27 -21.11
C ARG A 195 8.29 6.83 -19.83
N LEU A 196 7.65 8.00 -19.86
CA LEU A 196 6.96 8.58 -18.71
C LEU A 196 5.44 8.48 -18.87
N GLN A 197 4.76 8.03 -17.83
CA GLN A 197 3.32 8.14 -17.69
C GLN A 197 2.97 8.81 -16.37
N VAL A 198 2.29 9.96 -16.42
CA VAL A 198 1.82 10.65 -15.21
C VAL A 198 0.34 10.34 -14.99
N GLN A 199 0.02 9.79 -13.82
CA GLN A 199 -1.34 9.57 -13.35
C GLN A 199 -1.61 10.51 -12.16
N LYS A 200 -2.50 11.49 -12.37
CA LYS A 200 -3.07 12.24 -11.26
C LYS A 200 -3.98 11.32 -10.45
N GLY A 201 -3.74 11.21 -9.16
CA GLY A 201 -4.57 10.40 -8.28
C GLY A 201 -4.07 10.35 -6.84
N ASP A 202 -5.00 10.13 -5.94
CA ASP A 202 -4.73 9.87 -4.52
C ASP A 202 -4.40 8.39 -4.30
N PHE A 203 -3.26 8.10 -3.68
CA PHE A 203 -2.85 6.72 -3.36
C PHE A 203 -3.61 6.12 -2.17
N ARG A 204 -4.46 6.90 -1.49
CA ARG A 204 -5.44 6.38 -0.52
C ARG A 204 -6.65 5.75 -1.21
N ASN A 205 -6.85 6.03 -2.49
CA ASN A 205 -7.95 5.48 -3.27
C ASN A 205 -7.51 4.17 -3.97
N ILE A 206 -8.22 3.08 -3.67
CA ILE A 206 -7.94 1.74 -4.19
C ILE A 206 -8.00 1.68 -5.72
N GLU A 207 -8.93 2.37 -6.36
CA GLU A 207 -9.05 2.38 -7.83
C GLU A 207 -7.83 3.03 -8.47
N HIS A 208 -7.39 4.17 -7.95
CA HIS A 208 -6.18 4.85 -8.44
C HIS A 208 -4.94 3.98 -8.29
N VAL A 209 -4.78 3.33 -7.14
CA VAL A 209 -3.64 2.44 -6.88
C VAL A 209 -3.69 1.21 -7.78
N THR A 210 -4.86 0.57 -7.94
CA THR A 210 -5.04 -0.60 -8.81
C THR A 210 -4.65 -0.27 -10.24
N ARG A 211 -5.09 0.88 -10.77
CA ARG A 211 -4.71 1.33 -12.12
C ARG A 211 -3.21 1.61 -12.22
N ALA A 212 -2.64 2.25 -11.20
CA ALA A 212 -1.23 2.62 -11.20
C ALA A 212 -0.28 1.41 -11.12
N LEU A 213 -0.67 0.35 -10.40
CA LEU A 213 0.14 -0.86 -10.21
C LEU A 213 0.20 -1.79 -11.42
N ARG A 214 -0.74 -1.65 -12.37
CA ARG A 214 -0.84 -2.56 -13.51
C ARG A 214 0.44 -2.58 -14.35
N ASP A 215 0.96 -3.77 -14.65
CA ASP A 215 2.14 -3.98 -15.49
C ASP A 215 3.42 -3.30 -14.95
N MET A 216 3.53 -3.10 -13.63
CA MET A 216 4.72 -2.53 -12.99
C MET A 216 5.57 -3.61 -12.32
N ASP A 217 6.90 -3.49 -12.42
CA ASP A 217 7.85 -4.45 -11.84
C ASP A 217 8.27 -4.07 -10.42
N ALA A 218 8.28 -2.77 -10.11
CA ALA A 218 8.69 -2.25 -8.82
C ALA A 218 7.91 -1.00 -8.42
N VAL A 219 7.90 -0.71 -7.11
CA VAL A 219 7.31 0.50 -6.54
C VAL A 219 8.36 1.26 -5.73
N VAL A 220 8.42 2.58 -5.92
CA VAL A 220 9.07 3.51 -4.99
C VAL A 220 8.01 4.40 -4.37
N HIS A 221 7.79 4.25 -3.07
CA HIS A 221 6.77 4.96 -2.32
C HIS A 221 7.38 6.14 -1.56
N LEU A 222 7.24 7.34 -2.13
CA LEU A 222 7.75 8.61 -1.59
C LEU A 222 6.64 9.49 -1.01
N ALA A 223 5.40 9.32 -1.45
CA ALA A 223 4.27 10.14 -1.04
C ALA A 223 3.98 10.00 0.46
N ALA A 224 3.97 11.13 1.16
CA ALA A 224 3.59 11.26 2.56
C ALA A 224 3.35 12.75 2.86
N ILE A 225 2.63 13.04 3.94
CA ILE A 225 2.72 14.34 4.60
C ILE A 225 4.04 14.34 5.36
N VAL A 226 4.96 15.24 4.99
CA VAL A 226 6.34 15.25 5.51
C VAL A 226 6.60 16.54 6.28
N GLY A 227 7.17 16.40 7.46
CA GLY A 227 7.53 17.50 8.36
C GLY A 227 6.59 17.54 9.56
N ASP A 228 7.18 17.68 10.74
CA ASP A 228 6.44 17.69 12.01
C ASP A 228 5.35 18.79 12.03
N PRO A 229 5.65 20.06 11.65
CA PRO A 229 4.61 21.09 11.60
C PRO A 229 3.49 20.82 10.60
N ALA A 230 3.75 20.07 9.52
CA ALA A 230 2.73 19.73 8.54
C ALA A 230 1.83 18.58 9.03
N CYS A 231 2.43 17.59 9.69
CA CYS A 231 1.73 16.43 10.24
C CYS A 231 0.85 16.80 11.45
N ALA A 232 1.30 17.75 12.28
CA ALA A 232 0.57 18.21 13.46
C ALA A 232 -0.70 19.03 13.13
N ILE A 233 -0.91 19.43 11.86
CA ILE A 233 -2.09 20.20 11.46
C ILE A 233 -3.37 19.38 11.57
N ASP A 234 -3.33 18.11 11.13
CA ASP A 234 -4.47 17.20 11.18
C ASP A 234 -3.97 15.77 11.36
N GLU A 235 -4.12 15.26 12.59
CA GLU A 235 -3.58 13.98 13.01
C GLU A 235 -4.24 12.81 12.27
N VAL A 236 -5.56 12.88 12.10
CA VAL A 236 -6.37 11.85 11.43
C VAL A 236 -5.93 11.68 9.98
N THR A 237 -5.79 12.78 9.24
CA THR A 237 -5.32 12.79 7.87
C THR A 237 -3.89 12.28 7.79
N THR A 238 -3.03 12.70 8.72
CA THR A 238 -1.63 12.23 8.76
C THR A 238 -1.54 10.72 8.96
N ILE A 239 -2.29 10.15 9.91
CA ILE A 239 -2.33 8.70 10.14
C ILE A 239 -2.85 7.96 8.90
N ALA A 240 -3.92 8.48 8.29
CA ALA A 240 -4.49 7.88 7.09
C ALA A 240 -3.52 7.89 5.90
N VAL A 241 -2.80 8.98 5.68
CA VAL A 241 -1.84 9.13 4.57
C VAL A 241 -0.54 8.36 4.86
N ASN A 242 0.11 8.64 5.99
CA ASN A 242 1.48 8.19 6.24
C ASN A 242 1.57 6.73 6.70
N TYR A 243 0.53 6.21 7.34
CA TYR A 243 0.50 4.85 7.87
C TYR A 243 -0.48 3.96 7.08
N GLN A 244 -1.79 4.25 7.12
CA GLN A 244 -2.80 3.33 6.60
C GLN A 244 -2.68 3.13 5.08
N ALA A 245 -2.50 4.21 4.34
CA ALA A 245 -2.37 4.15 2.89
C ALA A 245 -1.00 3.61 2.44
N ALA A 246 0.06 3.83 3.21
CA ALA A 246 1.36 3.18 2.97
C ALA A 246 1.24 1.65 3.14
N ARG A 247 0.58 1.19 4.21
CA ARG A 247 0.26 -0.23 4.45
C ARG A 247 -0.57 -0.81 3.31
N MET A 248 -1.64 -0.12 2.91
CA MET A 248 -2.49 -0.54 1.78
C MET A 248 -1.69 -0.64 0.48
N MET A 249 -0.83 0.35 0.18
CA MET A 249 0.01 0.37 -1.01
C MET A 249 0.94 -0.86 -1.05
N ALA A 250 1.57 -1.22 0.06
CA ALA A 250 2.41 -2.40 0.16
C ALA A 250 1.62 -3.70 -0.04
N GLN A 251 0.45 -3.82 0.58
CA GLN A 251 -0.43 -4.98 0.41
C GLN A 251 -0.93 -5.13 -1.03
N MET A 252 -1.27 -4.02 -1.69
CA MET A 252 -1.71 -4.03 -3.09
C MET A 252 -0.55 -4.34 -4.05
N ALA A 253 0.64 -3.79 -3.83
CA ALA A 253 1.83 -4.14 -4.61
C ALA A 253 2.12 -5.64 -4.52
N ARG A 254 2.12 -6.19 -3.30
CA ARG A 254 2.24 -7.63 -3.05
C ARG A 254 1.17 -8.45 -3.79
N ALA A 255 -0.09 -8.03 -3.72
CA ALA A 255 -1.20 -8.71 -4.39
C ALA A 255 -1.09 -8.67 -5.92
N ASN A 256 -0.43 -7.66 -6.48
CA ASN A 256 -0.14 -7.54 -7.92
C ASN A 256 1.16 -8.26 -8.34
N GLY A 257 1.77 -9.05 -7.46
CA GLY A 257 2.96 -9.83 -7.77
C GLY A 257 4.26 -9.03 -7.87
N ILE A 258 4.24 -7.76 -7.47
CA ILE A 258 5.44 -6.94 -7.37
C ILE A 258 6.30 -7.50 -6.25
N SER A 259 7.59 -7.71 -6.52
CA SER A 259 8.54 -8.25 -5.54
C SER A 259 9.35 -7.18 -4.83
N ARG A 260 9.52 -6.02 -5.48
CA ARG A 260 10.42 -4.96 -5.06
C ARG A 260 9.66 -3.68 -4.72
N PHE A 261 9.78 -3.26 -3.48
CA PHE A 261 9.08 -2.10 -2.93
C PHE A 261 10.02 -1.27 -2.08
N VAL A 262 10.40 -0.09 -2.55
CA VAL A 262 11.26 0.85 -1.81
C VAL A 262 10.39 1.87 -1.10
N PHE A 263 10.52 1.98 0.21
CA PHE A 263 9.76 2.89 1.06
C PHE A 263 10.64 4.00 1.64
N ALA A 264 10.23 5.25 1.45
CA ALA A 264 10.88 6.39 2.08
C ALA A 264 10.49 6.51 3.56
N SER A 265 11.44 6.20 4.44
CA SER A 265 11.37 6.48 5.88
C SER A 265 12.29 7.65 6.26
N THR A 266 12.63 7.80 7.53
CA THR A 266 13.39 8.95 8.04
C THR A 266 14.25 8.59 9.25
N CYS A 267 15.40 9.26 9.42
CA CYS A 267 16.17 9.23 10.67
C CYS A 267 15.46 9.94 11.83
N SER A 268 14.38 10.70 11.58
CA SER A 268 13.59 11.34 12.66
C SER A 268 12.98 10.34 13.65
N VAL A 269 12.93 9.04 13.30
CA VAL A 269 12.51 7.94 14.18
C VAL A 269 13.41 7.78 15.42
N TYR A 270 14.67 8.21 15.34
CA TYR A 270 15.60 8.20 16.48
C TYR A 270 15.33 9.33 17.47
N GLY A 271 14.65 10.39 17.02
CA GLY A 271 14.16 11.53 17.80
C GLY A 271 15.10 12.06 18.89
N ALA A 272 14.68 12.07 20.15
CA ALA A 272 15.48 12.60 21.26
C ALA A 272 16.53 11.57 21.72
N SER A 273 17.72 11.61 21.12
CA SER A 273 18.86 10.77 21.51
C SER A 273 19.96 11.63 22.16
N ASP A 274 21.03 10.99 22.66
CA ASP A 274 22.14 11.72 23.30
C ASP A 274 22.91 12.64 22.33
N GLY A 275 22.81 12.40 21.02
CA GLY A 275 23.52 13.14 19.98
C GLY A 275 25.05 12.94 20.00
N VAL A 276 25.55 12.02 20.83
CA VAL A 276 26.98 11.75 21.03
C VAL A 276 27.40 10.55 20.19
N SER A 277 26.69 9.43 20.32
CA SER A 277 27.03 8.19 19.62
C SER A 277 26.31 8.09 18.28
N ALA A 278 27.01 7.57 17.26
CA ALA A 278 26.40 7.35 15.95
C ALA A 278 25.44 6.15 16.01
N ILE A 279 24.15 6.42 15.78
CA ILE A 279 23.08 5.42 15.88
C ILE A 279 23.03 4.58 14.61
N THR A 280 22.95 3.25 14.76
CA THR A 280 22.76 2.29 13.66
C THR A 280 21.28 1.94 13.46
N GLU A 281 20.95 1.13 12.45
CA GLU A 281 19.56 0.73 12.16
C GLU A 281 18.90 -0.07 13.30
N THR A 282 19.70 -0.71 14.14
CA THR A 282 19.26 -1.45 15.34
C THR A 282 19.19 -0.58 16.60
N GLY A 283 19.52 0.71 16.49
CA GLY A 283 19.49 1.65 17.60
C GLY A 283 18.08 1.89 18.15
N LYS A 284 18.01 2.39 19.38
CA LYS A 284 16.74 2.70 20.05
C LYS A 284 15.98 3.80 19.28
N LEU A 285 14.70 3.56 19.05
CA LEU A 285 13.79 4.56 18.48
C LEU A 285 13.21 5.41 19.62
N ASN A 286 13.28 6.73 19.50
CA ASN A 286 12.72 7.66 20.49
C ASN A 286 12.00 8.82 19.78
N PRO A 287 10.94 8.53 19.01
CA PRO A 287 10.26 9.53 18.19
C PRO A 287 9.63 10.63 19.06
N VAL A 288 9.69 11.87 18.58
CA VAL A 288 9.14 13.05 19.27
C VAL A 288 8.09 13.80 18.45
N SER A 289 7.61 13.19 17.36
CA SER A 289 6.63 13.78 16.46
C SER A 289 5.67 12.72 15.91
N LEU A 290 4.47 13.15 15.53
CA LEU A 290 3.52 12.30 14.80
C LEU A 290 4.09 11.81 13.46
N TYR A 291 4.90 12.65 12.81
CA TYR A 291 5.61 12.26 11.59
C TYR A 291 6.53 11.06 11.81
N ALA A 292 7.34 11.09 12.87
CA ALA A 292 8.27 10.00 13.17
C ALA A 292 7.55 8.71 13.57
N THR A 293 6.48 8.80 14.38
CA THR A 293 5.75 7.61 14.83
C THR A 293 5.01 6.92 13.69
N THR A 294 4.32 7.68 12.83
CA THR A 294 3.63 7.09 11.67
C THR A 294 4.60 6.39 10.71
N LYS A 295 5.85 6.86 10.60
CA LYS A 295 6.90 6.17 9.85
C LYS A 295 7.36 4.87 10.52
N ILE A 296 7.47 4.83 11.85
CA ILE A 296 7.79 3.60 12.59
C ILE A 296 6.71 2.54 12.38
N ASP A 297 5.45 2.92 12.56
CA ASP A 297 4.32 1.99 12.40
C ASP A 297 4.20 1.53 10.93
N ALA A 298 4.49 2.41 9.96
CA ALA A 298 4.56 2.03 8.55
C ALA A 298 5.70 1.04 8.26
N GLU A 299 6.90 1.26 8.79
CA GLU A 299 8.02 0.31 8.64
C GLU A 299 7.66 -1.08 9.19
N GLN A 300 6.97 -1.12 10.33
CA GLN A 300 6.49 -2.38 10.92
C GLN A 300 5.44 -3.06 10.03
N ALA A 301 4.41 -2.33 9.58
CA ALA A 301 3.36 -2.88 8.74
C ALA A 301 3.88 -3.39 7.38
N LEU A 302 4.88 -2.72 6.80
CA LEU A 302 5.55 -3.17 5.59
C LEU A 302 6.31 -4.49 5.83
N ARG A 303 7.02 -4.59 6.96
CA ARG A 303 7.73 -5.81 7.37
C ARG A 303 6.77 -6.99 7.58
N GLU A 304 5.62 -6.76 8.19
CA GLU A 304 4.58 -7.77 8.40
C GLU A 304 3.91 -8.22 7.09
N THR A 305 3.94 -7.37 6.06
CA THR A 305 3.45 -7.71 4.71
C THR A 305 4.46 -8.56 3.92
N ALA A 306 5.72 -8.64 4.37
CA ALA A 306 6.77 -9.36 3.66
C ALA A 306 6.55 -10.88 3.64
N ASP A 307 6.94 -11.50 2.53
CA ASP A 307 6.99 -12.95 2.36
C ASP A 307 8.13 -13.33 1.41
N GLU A 308 8.21 -14.61 1.00
CA GLU A 308 9.25 -15.08 0.08
C GLU A 308 9.29 -14.32 -1.26
N LEU A 309 8.18 -13.71 -1.66
CA LEU A 309 8.00 -13.08 -2.97
C LEU A 309 7.85 -11.56 -2.90
N PHE A 310 7.70 -10.95 -1.72
CA PHE A 310 7.61 -9.49 -1.53
C PHE A 310 8.53 -9.10 -0.39
N GLN A 311 9.60 -8.38 -0.73
CA GLN A 311 10.64 -8.01 0.21
C GLN A 311 10.86 -6.49 0.14
N PRO A 312 10.13 -5.71 0.96
CA PRO A 312 10.25 -4.26 0.94
C PRO A 312 11.59 -3.80 1.52
N THR A 313 12.10 -2.68 1.04
CA THR A 313 13.30 -2.01 1.53
C THR A 313 12.93 -0.66 2.12
N MET A 314 13.33 -0.40 3.36
CA MET A 314 13.02 0.86 4.06
C MET A 314 14.26 1.74 4.12
N LEU A 315 14.15 2.97 3.60
CA LEU A 315 15.24 3.94 3.53
C LEU A 315 15.01 5.08 4.53
N ARG A 316 15.72 5.05 5.66
CA ARG A 316 15.70 6.12 6.68
C ARG A 316 16.62 7.25 6.24
N PHE A 317 16.06 8.23 5.54
CA PHE A 317 16.81 9.39 5.08
C PHE A 317 17.21 10.33 6.22
N GLY A 318 18.42 10.87 6.13
CA GLY A 318 18.85 12.03 6.90
C GLY A 318 18.01 13.28 6.63
N THR A 319 18.38 14.38 7.26
CA THR A 319 17.74 15.69 7.06
C THR A 319 18.01 16.20 5.66
N ALA A 320 16.95 16.28 4.87
CA ALA A 320 17.06 16.64 3.47
C ALA A 320 17.53 18.08 3.27
N TYR A 321 18.32 18.31 2.23
CA TYR A 321 18.68 19.63 1.72
C TYR A 321 18.94 19.61 0.21
N GLY A 322 19.11 20.80 -0.35
CA GLY A 322 19.47 21.00 -1.74
C GLY A 322 18.29 21.41 -2.62
N LEU A 323 18.61 21.76 -3.85
CA LEU A 323 17.70 22.24 -4.87
C LEU A 323 17.14 21.05 -5.67
N SER A 324 15.82 21.02 -5.79
CA SER A 324 15.10 20.10 -6.68
C SER A 324 14.14 20.88 -7.57
N HIS A 325 13.50 20.17 -8.49
CA HIS A 325 12.46 20.73 -9.37
C HIS A 325 11.17 21.12 -8.62
N ARG A 326 10.99 20.64 -7.38
CA ARG A 326 10.00 21.17 -6.42
C ARG A 326 10.71 21.67 -5.16
N PRO A 327 11.29 22.88 -5.15
CA PRO A 327 12.07 23.36 -4.01
C PRO A 327 11.29 23.35 -2.70
N ARG A 328 12.04 23.25 -1.60
CA ARG A 328 11.52 23.29 -0.23
C ARG A 328 12.33 24.23 0.63
N PHE A 329 11.67 25.20 1.23
CA PHE A 329 12.27 26.16 2.17
C PHE A 329 11.80 25.94 3.61
N ASP A 330 11.07 24.86 3.87
CA ASP A 330 10.77 24.33 5.21
C ASP A 330 11.84 23.33 5.71
N LEU A 331 12.99 23.26 5.03
CA LEU A 331 14.16 22.45 5.38
C LEU A 331 15.26 23.36 5.91
N VAL A 332 15.85 23.05 7.07
CA VAL A 332 16.73 23.97 7.82
C VAL A 332 17.89 24.53 6.99
N ALA A 333 18.59 23.70 6.21
CA ALA A 333 19.70 24.16 5.37
C ALA A 333 19.26 25.07 4.23
N ASN A 334 18.13 24.74 3.59
CA ASN A 334 17.56 25.56 2.50
C ASN A 334 17.01 26.89 3.04
N LEU A 335 16.29 26.83 4.17
CA LEU A 335 15.75 27.98 4.88
C LEU A 335 16.86 28.97 5.26
N PHE A 336 17.89 28.48 5.93
CA PHE A 336 19.02 29.32 6.36
C PHE A 336 19.76 29.90 5.16
N SER A 337 19.94 29.14 4.08
CA SER A 337 20.56 29.64 2.84
C SER A 337 19.75 30.79 2.23
N ALA A 338 18.42 30.68 2.19
CA ALA A 338 17.55 31.73 1.69
C ALA A 338 17.54 32.97 2.60
N GLN A 339 17.42 32.78 3.91
CA GLN A 339 17.45 33.88 4.90
C GLN A 339 18.78 34.62 4.89
N ALA A 340 19.91 33.92 4.77
CA ALA A 340 21.22 34.55 4.65
C ALA A 340 21.29 35.50 3.44
N VAL A 341 20.75 35.05 2.29
CA VAL A 341 20.75 35.84 1.05
C VAL A 341 19.78 37.01 1.10
N THR A 342 18.55 36.80 1.60
CA THR A 342 17.50 37.83 1.51
C THR A 342 17.45 38.76 2.72
N ASP A 343 17.77 38.25 3.91
CA ASP A 343 17.56 38.96 5.17
C ASP A 343 18.89 39.36 5.84
N GLY A 344 20.02 38.81 5.37
CA GLY A 344 21.34 39.01 5.97
C GLY A 344 21.43 38.47 7.40
N LYS A 345 20.49 37.61 7.81
CA LYS A 345 20.42 37.06 9.17
C LYS A 345 19.86 35.65 9.17
N ILE A 346 20.35 34.81 10.09
CA ILE A 346 19.85 33.46 10.34
C ILE A 346 19.49 33.33 11.82
N SER A 347 18.32 32.74 12.11
CA SER A 347 17.92 32.40 13.47
C SER A 347 18.17 30.92 13.75
N VAL A 348 19.11 30.63 14.63
CA VAL A 348 19.51 29.27 15.02
C VAL A 348 18.88 28.93 16.37
N PHE A 349 17.87 28.06 16.36
CA PHE A 349 17.25 27.53 17.56
C PHE A 349 17.93 26.22 17.96
N ASN A 350 18.29 26.09 19.23
CA ASN A 350 18.90 24.88 19.80
C ASN A 350 20.11 24.39 18.98
N GLY A 351 21.00 25.32 18.67
CA GLY A 351 22.16 25.14 17.79
C GLY A 351 23.05 23.92 18.07
N HIS A 352 23.13 23.49 19.33
CA HIS A 352 23.89 22.33 19.79
C HIS A 352 23.31 20.97 19.36
N TYR A 353 22.08 20.91 18.86
CA TYR A 353 21.47 19.66 18.41
C TYR A 353 22.05 19.18 17.09
N ALA A 354 22.36 17.88 17.01
CA ALA A 354 22.95 17.25 15.84
C ALA A 354 21.89 16.67 14.90
N ARG A 355 22.15 16.75 13.59
CA ARG A 355 21.38 16.11 12.53
C ARG A 355 22.32 15.53 11.46
N PRO A 356 22.04 14.34 10.92
CA PRO A 356 22.61 13.95 9.65
C PRO A 356 21.93 14.72 8.53
N PHE A 357 22.69 15.12 7.51
CA PHE A 357 22.17 15.79 6.32
C PHE A 357 22.35 14.92 5.08
N ILE A 358 21.41 15.00 4.14
CA ILE A 358 21.50 14.32 2.84
C ILE A 358 20.92 15.17 1.71
N HIS A 359 21.65 15.25 0.60
CA HIS A 359 21.22 15.98 -0.57
C HIS A 359 20.06 15.28 -1.29
N VAL A 360 19.07 16.02 -1.81
CA VAL A 360 17.89 15.45 -2.47
C VAL A 360 18.20 14.54 -3.66
N ARG A 361 19.22 14.88 -4.46
CA ARG A 361 19.68 14.00 -5.57
C ARG A 361 20.26 12.68 -5.06
N ASP A 362 20.90 12.70 -3.89
CA ASP A 362 21.44 11.49 -3.25
C ASP A 362 20.33 10.64 -2.62
N MET A 363 19.25 11.26 -2.13
CA MET A 363 18.05 10.53 -1.71
C MET A 363 17.44 9.76 -2.90
N ALA A 364 17.29 10.43 -4.04
CA ALA A 364 16.82 9.79 -5.28
C ALA A 364 17.76 8.68 -5.74
N ARG A 365 19.08 8.91 -5.69
CA ARG A 365 20.08 7.91 -6.05
C ARG A 365 20.03 6.68 -5.15
N ALA A 366 19.82 6.86 -3.84
CA ALA A 366 19.65 5.73 -2.92
C ALA A 366 18.43 4.88 -3.26
N CYS A 367 17.31 5.50 -3.68
CA CYS A 367 16.15 4.75 -4.17
C CYS A 367 16.50 3.93 -5.42
N ARG A 368 17.17 4.54 -6.41
CA ARG A 368 17.60 3.85 -7.64
C ARG A 368 18.56 2.70 -7.34
N MET A 369 19.59 2.94 -6.53
CA MET A 369 20.55 1.91 -6.12
C MET A 369 19.86 0.75 -5.39
N SER A 370 18.84 1.04 -4.56
CA SER A 370 18.06 -0.01 -3.89
C SER A 370 17.23 -0.83 -4.87
N LEU A 371 16.75 -0.23 -5.97
CA LEU A 371 16.07 -0.95 -7.03
C LEU A 371 17.02 -1.86 -7.80
N GLU A 372 18.19 -1.34 -8.18
CA GLU A 372 19.20 -2.02 -9.00
C GLU A 372 19.93 -3.13 -8.24
N ALA A 373 20.03 -3.03 -6.91
CA ALA A 373 20.74 -4.00 -6.08
C ALA A 373 20.08 -5.39 -6.08
N PRO A 374 20.86 -6.48 -5.98
CA PRO A 374 20.34 -7.83 -5.78
C PRO A 374 19.35 -7.90 -4.61
N LEU A 375 18.18 -8.51 -4.83
CA LEU A 375 17.08 -8.50 -3.87
C LEU A 375 17.51 -9.06 -2.50
N HIS A 376 18.33 -10.10 -2.46
CA HIS A 376 18.80 -10.70 -1.20
C HIS A 376 19.65 -9.75 -0.32
N LEU A 377 20.21 -8.67 -0.90
CA LEU A 377 20.97 -7.67 -0.14
C LEU A 377 20.09 -6.57 0.47
N VAL A 378 18.95 -6.27 -0.16
CA VAL A 378 18.10 -5.12 0.20
C VAL A 378 16.72 -5.52 0.71
N GLY A 379 16.29 -6.74 0.46
CA GLY A 379 14.99 -7.28 0.81
C GLY A 379 14.80 -7.34 2.33
N CYS A 380 13.68 -6.79 2.79
CA CYS A 380 13.32 -6.68 4.21
C CYS A 380 14.35 -5.93 5.07
N GLN A 381 15.26 -5.16 4.44
CA GLN A 381 16.26 -4.38 5.13
C GLN A 381 15.77 -2.97 5.41
N VAL A 382 16.25 -2.44 6.55
CA VAL A 382 16.27 -1.00 6.84
C VAL A 382 17.69 -0.50 6.57
N PHE A 383 17.82 0.65 5.93
CA PHE A 383 19.09 1.36 5.77
C PHE A 383 18.94 2.79 6.25
N ASN A 384 19.88 3.25 7.07
CA ASN A 384 20.13 4.68 7.22
C ASN A 384 20.74 5.20 5.92
N VAL A 385 20.24 6.32 5.41
CA VAL A 385 20.68 6.88 4.13
C VAL A 385 21.21 8.29 4.34
N GLY A 386 22.51 8.45 4.06
CA GLY A 386 23.30 9.64 4.33
C GLY A 386 24.78 9.26 4.34
N ASP A 387 25.60 10.10 4.94
CA ASP A 387 27.05 9.90 5.03
C ASP A 387 27.56 10.40 6.39
N GLU A 388 28.53 9.71 6.99
CA GLU A 388 29.03 10.08 8.32
C GLU A 388 29.60 11.51 8.34
N SER A 389 30.21 11.94 7.23
CA SER A 389 30.78 13.28 7.07
C SER A 389 29.74 14.40 7.11
N GLN A 390 28.46 14.05 6.99
CA GLN A 390 27.34 15.00 6.90
C GLN A 390 26.55 15.10 8.22
N ASN A 391 27.12 14.64 9.35
CA ASN A 391 26.55 14.86 10.67
C ASN A 391 27.00 16.20 11.24
N TYR A 392 26.12 17.20 11.18
CA TYR A 392 26.38 18.56 11.69
C TYR A 392 25.40 18.94 12.80
N THR A 393 25.86 19.79 13.71
CA THR A 393 24.98 20.57 14.57
C THR A 393 24.33 21.71 13.80
N ILE A 394 23.21 22.22 14.28
CA ILE A 394 22.53 23.35 13.63
C ILE A 394 23.40 24.63 13.68
N SER A 395 24.20 24.81 14.73
CA SER A 395 25.18 25.91 14.82
C SER A 395 26.30 25.76 13.76
N GLU A 396 26.87 24.56 13.60
CA GLU A 396 27.88 24.31 12.55
C GLU A 396 27.32 24.59 11.15
N LEU A 397 26.07 24.20 10.89
CA LEU A 397 25.37 24.53 9.65
C LEU A 397 25.23 26.05 9.47
N GLY A 398 24.78 26.77 10.50
CA GLY A 398 24.63 28.23 10.45
C GLY A 398 25.96 28.95 10.16
N GLN A 399 27.04 28.51 10.80
CA GLN A 399 28.39 29.03 10.57
C GLN A 399 28.88 28.75 9.14
N MET A 400 28.64 27.54 8.63
CA MET A 400 28.98 27.18 7.25
C MET A 400 28.27 28.07 6.24
N ILE A 401 26.98 28.35 6.44
CA ILE A 401 26.20 29.22 5.56
C ILE A 401 26.68 30.68 5.64
N ALA A 402 26.96 31.19 6.84
CA ALA A 402 27.51 32.54 7.02
C ALA A 402 28.88 32.72 6.35
N ALA A 403 29.70 31.66 6.26
CA ALA A 403 30.94 31.70 5.51
C ALA A 403 30.73 31.84 3.99
N HIS A 404 29.64 31.28 3.43
CA HIS A 404 29.27 31.44 2.02
C HIS A 404 28.56 32.77 1.72
N VAL A 405 27.99 33.42 2.74
CA VAL A 405 27.33 34.73 2.63
C VAL A 405 27.91 35.70 3.66
N PRO A 406 29.08 36.31 3.37
CA PRO A 406 29.73 37.24 4.28
C PRO A 406 28.79 38.39 4.69
N GLY A 407 28.80 38.72 5.99
CA GLY A 407 27.92 39.73 6.58
C GLY A 407 26.62 39.17 7.16
N THR A 408 26.37 37.86 7.05
CA THR A 408 25.20 37.22 7.68
C THR A 408 25.32 37.22 9.20
N GLN A 409 24.33 37.81 9.88
CA GLN A 409 24.24 37.77 11.34
C GLN A 409 23.60 36.46 11.82
N ILE A 410 24.30 35.70 12.66
CA ILE A 410 23.73 34.51 13.32
C ILE A 410 23.14 34.93 14.66
N ILE A 411 21.85 34.69 14.86
CA ILE A 411 21.13 34.92 16.11
C ILE A 411 20.82 33.56 16.71
N GLU A 412 21.56 33.18 17.76
CA GLU A 412 21.31 31.93 18.47
C GLU A 412 20.33 32.12 19.62
N SER A 413 19.37 31.21 19.73
CA SER A 413 18.43 31.13 20.84
C SER A 413 18.27 29.69 21.31
N ARG A 414 17.83 29.53 22.55
CA ARG A 414 17.48 28.24 23.13
C ARG A 414 16.04 28.28 23.59
N ASP A 415 15.32 27.22 23.29
CA ASP A 415 13.97 27.00 23.74
C ASP A 415 13.72 25.49 23.88
N ASN A 416 12.49 25.11 24.23
CA ASN A 416 12.10 23.70 24.29
C ASN A 416 11.51 23.20 22.96
N SER A 417 11.74 23.91 21.85
CA SER A 417 11.26 23.50 20.53
C SER A 417 12.15 22.41 19.92
N ASP A 418 11.53 21.39 19.33
CA ASP A 418 12.19 20.26 18.66
C ASP A 418 13.38 19.64 19.45
N PRO A 419 13.13 18.77 20.44
CA PRO A 419 14.19 18.15 21.26
C PRO A 419 14.99 17.07 20.52
N ARG A 420 14.81 16.91 19.20
CA ARG A 420 15.58 15.90 18.44
C ARG A 420 17.07 16.25 18.52
N SER A 421 17.91 15.23 18.67
CA SER A 421 19.36 15.34 18.54
C SER A 421 19.92 13.96 18.31
N TYR A 422 20.52 13.72 17.14
CA TYR A 422 21.06 12.41 16.79
C TYR A 422 22.18 12.53 15.76
N ARG A 423 23.22 11.72 15.95
CA ARG A 423 24.22 11.40 14.93
C ARG A 423 23.92 9.99 14.43
N VAL A 424 24.07 9.75 13.13
CA VAL A 424 23.69 8.47 12.52
C VAL A 424 24.88 7.86 11.82
N SER A 425 25.02 6.54 11.97
CA SER A 425 25.94 5.71 11.20
C SER A 425 25.27 5.27 9.89
N PHE A 426 26.03 5.36 8.80
CA PHE A 426 25.66 5.00 7.43
C PHE A 426 26.52 3.84 6.91
N ASP A 427 27.27 3.19 7.80
CA ASP A 427 28.14 2.05 7.52
C ASP A 427 27.42 0.94 6.74
N LYS A 428 26.18 0.63 7.11
CA LYS A 428 25.42 -0.47 6.51
C LYS A 428 25.13 -0.22 5.03
N ILE A 429 24.61 0.96 4.67
CA ILE A 429 24.30 1.27 3.27
C ILE A 429 25.59 1.40 2.45
N ARG A 430 26.65 1.96 3.03
CA ARG A 430 27.97 2.04 2.39
C ARG A 430 28.53 0.66 2.07
N ARG A 431 28.52 -0.28 3.02
CA ARG A 431 29.06 -1.63 2.82
C ARG A 431 28.19 -2.48 1.90
N THR A 432 26.87 -2.29 1.93
CA THR A 432 25.92 -3.13 1.17
C THR A 432 25.73 -2.65 -0.26
N LEU A 433 25.62 -1.33 -0.46
CA LEU A 433 25.30 -0.72 -1.75
C LEU A 433 26.44 0.12 -2.34
N GLY A 434 27.52 0.35 -1.60
CA GLY A 434 28.57 1.30 -2.01
C GLY A 434 28.11 2.75 -1.96
N PHE A 435 27.03 3.06 -1.23
CA PHE A 435 26.51 4.42 -1.14
C PHE A 435 27.45 5.32 -0.34
N GLN A 436 27.80 6.47 -0.92
CA GLN A 436 28.50 7.59 -0.31
C GLN A 436 27.85 8.87 -0.83
N ALA A 437 27.71 9.92 -0.02
CA ALA A 437 27.14 11.17 -0.49
C ALA A 437 27.98 11.73 -1.66
N SER A 438 27.31 12.15 -2.73
CA SER A 438 27.99 12.75 -3.90
C SER A 438 28.05 14.26 -3.81
N ILE A 439 27.20 14.86 -2.99
CA ILE A 439 27.10 16.30 -2.76
C ILE A 439 27.12 16.51 -1.25
N ASP A 440 28.00 17.40 -0.78
CA ASP A 440 28.06 17.78 0.63
C ASP A 440 27.19 19.00 0.95
N VAL A 441 26.97 19.26 2.25
CA VAL A 441 26.14 20.39 2.71
C VAL A 441 26.67 21.72 2.19
N SER A 442 27.99 21.89 2.11
CA SER A 442 28.61 23.14 1.65
C SER A 442 28.29 23.42 0.18
N GLU A 443 28.33 22.38 -0.66
CA GLU A 443 27.93 22.45 -2.06
C GLU A 443 26.42 22.65 -2.23
N GLY A 444 25.60 21.92 -1.47
CA GLY A 444 24.15 22.11 -1.41
C GLY A 444 23.72 23.53 -1.00
N VAL A 445 24.43 24.12 -0.04
CA VAL A 445 24.22 25.51 0.37
C VAL A 445 24.56 26.47 -0.78
N ARG A 446 25.67 26.23 -1.48
CA ARG A 446 26.09 27.07 -2.60
C ARG A 446 25.09 27.05 -3.75
N GLU A 447 24.59 25.88 -4.14
CA GLU A 447 23.57 25.80 -5.19
C GLU A 447 22.28 26.52 -4.79
N MET A 448 21.89 26.45 -3.51
CA MET A 448 20.69 27.12 -3.01
C MET A 448 20.87 28.64 -3.00
N ILE A 449 22.02 29.13 -2.52
CA ILE A 449 22.37 30.56 -2.57
C ILE A 449 22.32 31.09 -4.00
N VAL A 450 22.90 30.35 -4.96
CA VAL A 450 22.87 30.73 -6.38
C VAL A 450 21.44 30.77 -6.89
N ALA A 451 20.61 29.77 -6.56
CA ALA A 451 19.22 29.72 -6.99
C ALA A 451 18.41 30.91 -6.46
N VAL A 452 18.53 31.22 -5.16
CA VAL A 452 17.84 32.36 -4.53
C VAL A 452 18.32 33.69 -5.12
N ARG A 453 19.65 33.90 -5.26
CA ARG A 453 20.21 35.13 -5.85
C ARG A 453 19.81 35.34 -7.31
N SER A 454 19.62 34.26 -8.06
CA SER A 454 19.26 34.34 -9.49
C SER A 454 17.82 34.82 -9.73
N GLY A 455 16.98 34.85 -8.69
CA GLY A 455 15.56 35.21 -8.80
C GLY A 455 14.68 34.16 -9.51
N ARG A 456 15.25 33.03 -9.96
CA ARG A 456 14.53 31.96 -10.69
C ARG A 456 13.43 31.28 -9.87
N LEU A 457 13.52 31.35 -8.54
CA LEU A 457 12.57 30.70 -7.63
C LEU A 457 11.40 31.61 -7.21
N GLY A 458 11.33 32.84 -7.71
CA GLY A 458 10.33 33.81 -7.27
C GLY A 458 10.48 34.13 -5.77
N ASP A 459 9.36 34.33 -5.07
CA ASP A 459 9.38 34.47 -3.60
C ASP A 459 9.47 33.09 -2.94
N TRP A 460 10.62 32.80 -2.32
CA TRP A 460 10.87 31.54 -1.63
C TRP A 460 9.95 31.32 -0.42
N ARG A 461 9.28 32.39 0.07
CA ARG A 461 8.30 32.32 1.17
C ARG A 461 6.90 31.92 0.71
N ASP A 462 6.68 31.77 -0.59
CA ASP A 462 5.40 31.30 -1.13
C ASP A 462 5.01 29.95 -0.49
N PRO A 463 3.74 29.79 -0.05
CA PRO A 463 3.23 28.54 0.52
C PRO A 463 3.57 27.29 -0.29
N ILE A 464 3.68 27.37 -1.62
CA ILE A 464 4.02 26.23 -2.49
C ILE A 464 5.38 25.59 -2.14
N TYR A 465 6.30 26.35 -1.54
CA TYR A 465 7.62 25.86 -1.15
C TYR A 465 7.72 25.38 0.30
N SER A 466 6.61 25.37 1.04
CA SER A 466 6.55 24.88 2.42
C SER A 466 5.45 23.83 2.56
N ASN A 467 5.79 22.63 3.05
CA ASN A 467 4.77 21.60 3.24
C ASN A 467 3.72 22.03 4.25
N SER A 468 4.13 22.71 5.33
CA SER A 468 3.21 23.10 6.39
C SER A 468 2.28 24.24 5.96
N LEU A 469 2.78 25.21 5.20
CA LEU A 469 1.96 26.31 4.68
C LEU A 469 0.98 25.81 3.62
N GLN A 470 1.46 25.05 2.61
CA GLN A 470 0.60 24.46 1.59
C GLN A 470 -0.47 23.56 2.20
N MET A 471 -0.14 22.80 3.25
CA MET A 471 -1.10 21.94 3.92
C MET A 471 -2.21 22.75 4.60
N LYS A 472 -1.88 23.86 5.26
CA LYS A 472 -2.85 24.75 5.91
C LYS A 472 -3.78 25.42 4.90
N GLU A 473 -3.22 25.93 3.80
CA GLU A 473 -3.99 26.70 2.82
C GLU A 473 -4.85 25.83 1.92
N TYR A 474 -4.27 24.76 1.37
CA TYR A 474 -4.90 23.95 0.33
C TYR A 474 -5.00 22.46 0.69
N GLY A 475 -3.96 21.90 1.33
CA GLY A 475 -3.87 20.46 1.56
C GLY A 475 -5.01 19.87 2.37
N LEU A 476 -5.48 20.55 3.41
CA LEU A 476 -6.64 20.08 4.17
C LEU A 476 -7.92 20.03 3.34
N GLN A 477 -8.11 20.90 2.36
CA GLN A 477 -9.33 20.88 1.52
C GLN A 477 -9.36 19.67 0.59
N VAL A 478 -8.19 19.23 0.12
CA VAL A 478 -8.04 18.10 -0.80
C VAL A 478 -7.95 16.77 -0.03
N LEU A 479 -7.29 16.78 1.13
CA LEU A 479 -6.98 15.56 1.88
C LEU A 479 -8.03 15.22 2.95
N LYS A 480 -8.94 16.12 3.33
CA LYS A 480 -9.95 15.82 4.36
C LYS A 480 -10.82 14.65 3.96
N PHE A 481 -10.88 13.64 4.82
CA PHE A 481 -11.94 12.65 4.76
C PHE A 481 -13.25 13.24 5.34
N PRO A 482 -14.43 12.84 4.84
CA PRO A 482 -15.62 12.81 5.66
C PRO A 482 -15.46 11.69 6.71
N THR A 483 -15.29 12.03 7.99
CA THR A 483 -15.07 11.07 9.09
C THR A 483 -16.38 10.35 9.48
N PRO A 484 -16.34 9.10 10.05
CA PRO A 484 -15.17 8.31 10.42
C PRO A 484 -15.12 6.90 9.77
N ALA A 485 -14.26 6.72 8.76
CA ALA A 485 -13.84 5.40 8.27
C ALA A 485 -12.43 4.99 8.75
N VAL A 486 -11.72 5.89 9.44
CA VAL A 486 -10.38 5.63 9.98
C VAL A 486 -10.55 4.78 11.24
N ARG A 487 -10.39 3.46 11.11
CA ARG A 487 -10.19 2.58 12.27
C ARG A 487 -8.84 2.93 12.91
N THR A 488 -8.87 3.74 13.94
CA THR A 488 -7.74 3.95 14.85
C THR A 488 -7.75 2.83 15.89
N GLU A 489 -7.57 1.58 15.48
CA GLU A 489 -7.32 0.49 16.43
C GLU A 489 -5.89 0.68 16.95
N ALA A 490 -5.76 1.11 18.20
CA ALA A 490 -4.48 1.49 18.81
C ALA A 490 -3.44 0.34 18.80
N GLU A 491 -3.90 -0.90 18.65
CA GLU A 491 -3.08 -2.11 18.54
C GLU A 491 -2.24 -2.15 17.25
N ASP A 492 -2.75 -1.59 16.16
CA ASP A 492 -2.13 -1.63 14.83
C ASP A 492 -1.00 -0.59 14.65
N MET A 493 -0.95 0.42 15.52
CA MET A 493 -0.04 1.58 15.43
C MET A 493 0.55 1.94 16.80
N PRO A 494 1.31 1.03 17.44
CA PRO A 494 1.74 1.18 18.82
C PRO A 494 2.61 2.42 19.06
N ALA A 495 3.47 2.81 18.10
CA ALA A 495 4.32 3.99 18.26
C ALA A 495 3.48 5.27 18.22
N THR A 496 2.56 5.39 17.27
CA THR A 496 1.64 6.53 17.16
C THR A 496 0.68 6.58 18.35
N ALA A 497 0.09 5.46 18.75
CA ALA A 497 -0.80 5.39 19.91
C ALA A 497 -0.11 5.83 21.20
N GLN A 498 1.14 5.37 21.43
CA GLN A 498 1.92 5.79 22.60
C GLN A 498 2.21 7.29 22.59
N PHE A 499 2.53 7.86 21.43
CA PHE A 499 2.78 9.29 21.30
C PHE A 499 1.53 10.13 21.54
N LEU A 500 0.40 9.78 20.92
CA LEU A 500 -0.87 10.48 21.12
C LEU A 500 -1.31 10.43 22.58
N LYS A 501 -1.09 9.30 23.28
CA LYS A 501 -1.38 9.17 24.72
C LYS A 501 -0.49 10.08 25.59
N ARG A 502 0.73 10.40 25.16
CA ARG A 502 1.61 11.35 25.88
C ARG A 502 1.30 12.81 25.55
N ALA A 503 0.68 13.07 24.41
CA ALA A 503 0.34 14.41 23.93
C ALA A 503 -1.04 14.89 24.42
N ALA A 504 -1.97 13.96 24.66
CA ALA A 504 -3.24 14.19 25.35
C ALA A 504 -3.03 14.30 26.87
#